data_AF-A0A2E6A2I1-F1
#
_entry.id   AF-A0A2E6A2I1-F1
#
_cell.length_a   1.000
_cell.length_b   1.000
_cell.length_c   1.000
_cell.angle_alpha   90.00
_cell.angle_beta   90.00
_cell.angle_gamma   90.00
#
_symmetry.space_group_name_H-M   'P 1'
#
loop_
_entity.id
_entity.type
_entity.pdbx_description
1 polymer ?
#
loop_
_entity_poly.entity_id
_entity_poly.type
_entity_poly.pdbx_seq_one_letter_code
_entity_poly.pdbx_strand_id
1 'polypeptide(L)' 'MYELRRLTVIRARSAEAAADAVTRVGAEVQLRLQSIGAVRAELNDEQIEALQRDARVIRVTIDRGTHVAA' A
#
# COMPACT_ATOMS: atom_id res chain seq x y z
N MET A 1 13.32 -15.07 12.41
CA MET A 1 13.56 -14.01 11.43
C MET A 1 12.29 -13.17 11.41
N TYR A 2 12.33 -11.93 11.88
CA TYR A 2 11.13 -11.09 11.97
C TYR A 2 10.94 -10.36 10.63
N GLU A 3 9.84 -10.60 9.93
CA GLU A 3 9.47 -9.80 8.76
C GLU A 3 8.97 -8.43 9.22
N LEU A 4 9.66 -7.36 8.78
CA LEU A 4 9.23 -5.99 9.03
C LEU A 4 8.07 -5.66 8.10
N ARG A 5 6.87 -5.52 8.66
CA ARG A 5 5.71 -4.99 7.94
C ARG A 5 5.60 -3.50 8.14
N ARG A 6 5.30 -2.76 7.07
CA ARG A 6 5.18 -1.31 7.04
C ARG A 6 3.80 -0.91 6.54
N LEU A 7 3.17 0.00 7.26
CA LEU A 7 1.92 0.61 6.82
C LEU A 7 2.20 1.42 5.55
N THR A 8 1.47 1.12 4.48
CA THR A 8 1.72 1.66 3.16
C THR A 8 0.41 2.09 2.52
N VAL A 9 0.39 3.26 1.89
CA VAL A 9 -0.71 3.77 1.11
C VAL A 9 -0.42 3.54 -0.37
N ILE A 10 -1.34 2.87 -1.05
CA ILE A 10 -1.24 2.46 -2.45
C ILE A 10 -2.31 3.18 -3.23
N ARG A 11 -1.91 3.99 -4.19
CA ARG A 11 -2.80 4.75 -5.06
C ARG A 11 -2.84 4.15 -6.45
N ALA A 12 -4.02 4.00 -7.02
CA ALA A 12 -4.24 3.55 -8.38
C ALA A 12 -5.28 4.45 -9.07
N ARG A 13 -5.75 4.02 -10.25
CA ARG A 13 -6.84 4.72 -10.97
C ARG A 13 -8.17 4.72 -10.21
N SER A 14 -8.38 3.72 -9.36
CA SER A 14 -9.52 3.61 -8.45
C SER A 14 -9.11 2.87 -7.17
N ALA A 15 -9.92 2.97 -6.11
CA ALA A 15 -9.64 2.26 -4.86
C ALA A 15 -9.78 0.74 -5.03
N GLU A 16 -10.65 0.28 -5.92
CA GLU A 16 -10.81 -1.12 -6.31
C GLU A 16 -9.55 -1.64 -7.00
N ALA A 17 -9.00 -0.90 -7.97
CA ALA A 17 -7.77 -1.29 -8.64
C ALA A 17 -6.58 -1.34 -7.67
N ALA A 18 -6.55 -0.44 -6.69
CA ALA A 18 -5.53 -0.44 -5.64
C ALA A 18 -5.72 -1.63 -4.68
N ALA A 19 -6.96 -1.96 -4.30
CA ALA A 19 -7.28 -3.13 -3.49
C ALA A 19 -6.88 -4.43 -4.20
N ASP A 20 -7.22 -4.57 -5.50
CA ASP A 20 -6.87 -5.74 -6.30
C ASP A 20 -5.35 -5.91 -6.46
N ALA A 21 -4.59 -4.82 -6.50
CA ALA A 21 -3.13 -4.88 -6.50
C ALA A 21 -2.59 -5.41 -5.16
N VAL A 22 -3.10 -4.89 -4.05
CA VAL A 22 -2.73 -5.33 -2.69
C VAL A 22 -3.08 -6.81 -2.47
N THR A 23 -4.27 -7.26 -2.87
CA THR A 23 -4.67 -8.66 -2.73
C THR A 23 -3.83 -9.59 -3.60
N ARG A 24 -3.42 -9.16 -4.81
CA ARG A 24 -2.55 -9.96 -5.69
C ARG A 24 -1.16 -10.21 -5.12
N VAL A 25 -0.66 -9.31 -4.27
CA VAL A 25 0.62 -9.52 -3.56
C VAL A 25 0.44 -10.24 -2.21
N GLY A 26 -0.75 -10.78 -1.95
CA GLY A 26 -1.05 -11.55 -0.74
C GLY A 26 -1.17 -10.69 0.53
N ALA A 27 -1.48 -9.40 0.37
CA ALA A 27 -1.69 -8.50 1.50
C ALA A 27 -3.18 -8.19 1.70
N GLU A 28 -3.52 -7.80 2.93
CA GLU A 28 -4.88 -7.40 3.30
C GLU A 28 -5.03 -5.88 3.29
N VAL A 29 -6.14 -5.42 2.72
CA VAL A 29 -6.49 -3.99 2.72
C VAL A 29 -7.10 -3.63 4.07
N GLN A 30 -6.44 -2.74 4.80
CA GLN A 30 -6.93 -2.24 6.09
C GLN A 30 -7.93 -1.09 5.93
N LEU A 31 -7.71 -0.20 4.95
CA LEU A 31 -8.56 0.96 4.73
C LEU A 31 -8.69 1.26 3.24
N ARG A 32 -9.92 1.54 2.79
CA ARG A 32 -10.20 2.01 1.43
C ARG A 32 -10.47 3.51 1.45
N LEU A 33 -9.73 4.25 0.66
CA LEU A 33 -9.83 5.69 0.49
C LEU A 33 -10.44 5.99 -0.89
N GLN A 34 -11.74 5.70 -1.03
CA GLN A 34 -12.46 5.77 -2.32
C GLN A 34 -12.37 7.15 -2.97
N SER A 35 -12.48 8.23 -2.19
CA SER A 35 -12.47 9.61 -2.68
C SER A 35 -11.17 10.01 -3.42
N ILE A 36 -10.07 9.29 -3.18
CA ILE A 36 -8.75 9.58 -3.78
C ILE A 36 -8.18 8.40 -4.58
N GLY A 37 -8.94 7.31 -4.73
CA GLY A 37 -8.51 6.11 -5.45
C GLY A 37 -7.33 5.40 -4.80
N ALA A 38 -7.31 5.31 -3.46
CA ALA A 38 -6.21 4.69 -2.73
C ALA A 38 -6.69 3.65 -1.70
N VAL A 39 -5.77 2.81 -1.25
CA VAL A 39 -5.96 1.89 -0.12
C VAL A 39 -4.75 1.95 0.82
N ARG A 40 -4.97 1.56 2.07
CA ARG A 40 -3.91 1.37 3.06
C ARG A 40 -3.80 -0.11 3.40
N ALA A 41 -2.57 -0.61 3.44
CA ALA A 41 -2.27 -2.00 3.76
C ALA A 41 -0.92 -2.08 4.51
N GLU A 42 -0.74 -3.11 5.32
CA GLU A 42 0.57 -3.46 5.86
C GLU A 42 1.27 -4.42 4.91
N LEU A 43 2.46 -4.02 4.46
CA LEU A 43 3.22 -4.72 3.45
C LEU A 43 4.64 -4.96 3.93
N ASN A 44 5.24 -6.08 3.54
CA ASN A 44 6.67 -6.29 3.66
C ASN A 44 7.41 -5.66 2.46
N ASP A 45 8.74 -5.63 2.50
CA ASP A 45 9.55 -4.98 1.47
C ASP A 45 9.39 -5.64 0.08
N GLU A 46 9.24 -6.97 0.02
CA GLU A 46 9.01 -7.70 -1.25
C GLU A 46 7.66 -7.32 -1.89
N GLN A 47 6.60 -7.23 -1.09
CA GLN A 47 5.26 -6.80 -1.54
C GLN A 47 5.28 -5.34 -2.00
N ILE A 48 5.99 -4.47 -1.29
CA ILE A 48 6.16 -3.07 -1.68
C ILE A 48 6.85 -2.97 -3.04
N GLU A 49 7.95 -3.71 -3.25
CA GLU A 49 8.63 -3.74 -4.54
C GLU A 49 7.73 -4.28 -5.66
N ALA A 50 6.95 -5.33 -5.40
CA ALA A 50 6.01 -5.89 -6.37
C ALA A 50 4.95 -4.85 -6.77
N LEU A 51 4.40 -4.10 -5.81
CA LEU A 51 3.42 -3.05 -6.08
C LEU A 51 4.02 -1.84 -6.80
N GLN A 52 5.28 -1.50 -6.53
CA GLN A 52 5.98 -0.44 -7.25
C GLN A 52 6.21 -0.78 -8.73
N ARG A 53 6.32 -2.07 -9.06
CA ARG A 53 6.47 -2.56 -10.44
C ARG A 53 5.12 -2.83 -11.13
N ASP A 54 4.00 -2.82 -10.41
CA ASP A 54 2.67 -3.01 -10.99
C ASP A 54 2.21 -1.76 -11.76
N ALA A 55 2.03 -1.90 -13.08
CA ALA A 55 1.61 -0.81 -13.96
C ALA A 55 0.24 -0.18 -13.62
N ARG A 56 -0.57 -0.84 -12.77
CA ARG A 56 -1.87 -0.31 -12.31
C ARG A 56 -1.72 0.61 -11.11
N VAL A 57 -0.61 0.52 -10.39
CA VAL A 57 -0.29 1.33 -9.22
C VAL A 57 0.38 2.62 -9.69
N ILE A 58 -0.22 3.75 -9.34
CA ILE A 58 0.29 5.08 -9.68
C ILE A 58 1.36 5.50 -8.66
N ARG A 59 1.15 5.17 -7.38
CA ARG A 59 2.05 5.58 -6.30
C ARG A 59 1.95 4.64 -5.11
N VAL A 60 3.11 4.30 -4.56
CA VAL A 60 3.26 3.60 -3.28
C VAL A 60 3.90 4.57 -2.29
N THR A 61 3.27 4.82 -1.15
CA THR A 61 3.76 5.72 -0.10
C THR A 61 3.87 4.95 1.20
N ILE A 62 5.09 4.73 1.66
CA ILE A 62 5.36 4.02 2.91
C ILE A 62 5.19 5.02 4.05
N ASP A 63 4.29 4.73 4.98
CA ASP A 63 4.12 5.47 6.23
C ASP A 63 5.33 5.17 7.12
N ARG A 64 6.39 5.97 6.94
CA ARG A 64 7.47 6.06 7.92
C ARG A 64 6.89 6.92 9.03
N GLY A 65 6.24 6.29 10.01
CA GLY A 65 5.45 6.94 11.06
C GLY A 65 5.91 8.36 11.32
N THR A 66 5.02 9.33 11.13
CA THR A 66 5.31 10.74 11.36
C THR A 66 5.89 10.86 12.77
N HIS A 67 7.20 11.09 12.89
CA HIS A 67 7.75 11.71 14.08
C HIS A 67 7.14 13.11 14.09
N VAL A 68 5.97 13.23 14.73
CA VAL A 68 5.53 14.51 15.25
C VAL A 68 6.51 14.80 16.36
N ALA A 69 7.59 15.53 16.06
CA ALA A 69 8.34 16.21 17.08
C ALA A 69 7.34 17.17 17.74
N ALA A 70 7.05 16.91 19.01
CA ALA A 70 6.21 17.75 19.85
C ALA A 70 6.82 19.17 19.97
#